data_AF-A0A5B1LTX9-F1
#
_entry.id   AF-A0A5B1LTX9-F1
#
_cell.length_a   1.000
_cell.length_b   1.000
_cell.length_c   1.000
_cell.angle_alpha   90.00
_cell.angle_beta   90.00
_cell.angle_gamma   90.00
#
_symmetry.space_group_name_H-M   'P 1'
#
loop_
_entity.id
_entity.type
_entity.pdbx_description
1 polymer ?
#
loop_
_entity_poly.entity_id
_entity_poly.type
_entity_poly.pdbx_seq_one_letter_code
_entity_poly.pdbx_strand_id
1 'polypeptide(L)'
;MNARIAVSIALSAVVLLASVVGAASARAADEVGLSSDGVVWYDALHRPLFDPAQRWVPGDVETASFYVRNQGPSAAQLTIEVRSADGARLLADDDIEITARAEGREWLAVENGRASPWLTERAIEQGGQVRVDVTVRFVWQAPNSTMLDRLPLDFRVRLVETGPSDGPGPDSGPDGLLPDTGSAVSLIVVWVGAILVGSGLALLAGARRRRAREQDDQDGPDGQDEDAAIADEGVRVDG
;
A
#
# COMPACT_ATOMS: atom_id res chain seq x y z
N MET A 1 -39.63 -34.01 -1.48
CA MET A 1 -38.19 -34.27 -1.23
C MET A 1 -37.28 -33.63 -2.30
N ASN A 2 -37.69 -32.53 -2.95
CA ASN A 2 -37.02 -32.03 -4.18
C ASN A 2 -36.47 -30.59 -4.03
N ALA A 3 -36.61 -29.97 -2.85
CA ALA A 3 -36.21 -28.57 -2.62
C ALA A 3 -34.79 -28.42 -2.02
N ARG A 4 -34.18 -29.52 -1.54
CA ARG A 4 -32.87 -29.50 -0.87
C ARG A 4 -31.67 -29.67 -1.80
N ILE A 5 -31.89 -30.06 -3.06
CA ILE A 5 -30.82 -30.31 -4.05
C ILE A 5 -30.53 -29.06 -4.91
N ALA A 6 -31.49 -28.13 -5.04
CA ALA A 6 -31.31 -26.91 -5.84
C ALA A 6 -30.49 -25.81 -5.13
N VAL A 7 -30.30 -25.89 -3.82
CA VAL A 7 -29.57 -24.87 -3.03
C VAL A 7 -28.05 -25.06 -3.11
N SER A 8 -27.57 -26.28 -3.37
CA SER A 8 -26.13 -26.59 -3.37
C SER A 8 -25.38 -26.18 -4.66
N ILE A 9 -26.10 -26.01 -5.78
CA ILE A 9 -25.48 -25.62 -7.07
C ILE A 9 -25.26 -24.11 -7.16
N ALA A 10 -26.11 -23.30 -6.53
CA ALA A 10 -26.00 -21.84 -6.56
C ALA A 10 -24.81 -21.31 -5.73
N LEU A 11 -24.36 -22.04 -4.69
CA LEU A 11 -23.22 -21.62 -3.87
C LEU A 11 -21.86 -21.85 -4.56
N SER A 12 -21.79 -22.81 -5.48
CA SER A 12 -20.53 -23.18 -6.14
C SER A 12 -20.14 -22.22 -7.27
N ALA A 13 -21.12 -21.57 -7.92
CA ALA A 13 -20.87 -20.61 -8.99
C ALA A 13 -20.31 -19.26 -8.49
N VAL A 14 -20.56 -18.90 -7.22
CA VAL A 14 -20.05 -17.65 -6.63
C VAL A 14 -18.57 -17.75 -6.25
N VAL A 15 -18.09 -18.94 -5.89
CA VAL A 15 -16.67 -19.16 -5.53
C VAL A 15 -15.75 -19.15 -6.76
N LEU A 16 -16.25 -19.59 -7.93
CA LEU A 16 -15.48 -19.58 -9.19
C LEU A 16 -15.37 -18.18 -9.83
N LEU A 17 -16.28 -17.26 -9.53
CA LEU A 17 -16.22 -15.89 -10.06
C LEU A 17 -15.34 -14.96 -9.21
N ALA A 18 -15.02 -15.33 -7.96
CA ALA A 18 -14.13 -14.58 -7.07
C ALA A 18 -12.63 -14.80 -7.34
N SER A 19 -12.26 -15.77 -8.19
CA SER A 19 -10.85 -16.07 -8.52
C SER A 19 -10.29 -15.28 -9.70
N VAL A 20 -11.11 -14.45 -10.36
CA VAL A 20 -10.67 -13.50 -11.42
C VAL A 20 -10.53 -12.07 -10.86
N VAL A 21 -10.37 -11.93 -9.53
CA VAL A 21 -9.79 -10.70 -9.00
C VAL A 21 -8.31 -10.78 -9.31
N GLY A 22 -7.94 -10.21 -10.47
CA GLY A 22 -6.56 -10.16 -10.94
C GLY A 22 -5.65 -9.71 -9.81
N ALA A 23 -4.60 -10.49 -9.57
CA ALA A 23 -3.49 -10.09 -8.73
C ALA A 23 -2.89 -8.82 -9.33
N ALA A 24 -3.38 -7.67 -8.86
CA ALA A 24 -2.85 -6.37 -9.23
C ALA A 24 -1.40 -6.31 -8.75
N SER A 25 -0.47 -6.35 -9.72
CA SER A 25 0.91 -5.87 -9.64
C SER A 25 1.63 -6.09 -8.31
N ALA A 26 2.08 -7.32 -8.06
CA ALA A 26 3.19 -7.56 -7.14
C ALA A 26 4.57 -7.35 -7.79
N ARG A 27 4.62 -6.93 -9.07
CA ARG A 27 5.86 -6.91 -9.87
C ARG A 27 6.84 -5.78 -9.58
N ALA A 28 6.44 -4.72 -8.86
CA ALA A 28 7.35 -3.62 -8.55
C ALA A 28 8.47 -3.99 -7.57
N ALA A 29 8.30 -5.07 -6.78
CA ALA A 29 9.28 -5.46 -5.77
C ALA A 29 10.60 -5.99 -6.37
N ASP A 30 10.55 -6.57 -7.58
CA ASP A 30 11.70 -7.23 -8.22
C ASP A 30 12.38 -6.35 -9.30
N GLU A 31 11.98 -5.08 -9.41
CA GLU A 31 12.46 -4.16 -10.47
C GLU A 31 13.68 -3.33 -10.04
N VAL A 32 13.97 -3.28 -8.74
CA VAL A 32 15.10 -2.53 -8.18
C VAL A 32 16.04 -3.50 -7.46
N GLY A 33 17.24 -3.67 -8.01
CA GLY A 33 18.31 -4.38 -7.34
C GLY A 33 19.16 -3.42 -6.50
N LEU A 34 19.43 -3.77 -5.25
CA LEU A 34 20.33 -3.07 -4.35
C LEU A 34 21.54 -3.93 -4.00
N SER A 35 22.71 -3.31 -3.91
CA SER A 35 23.95 -4.02 -3.57
C SER A 35 24.92 -3.13 -2.78
N SER A 36 25.64 -3.72 -1.82
CA SER A 36 26.74 -3.03 -1.12
C SER A 36 28.07 -3.10 -1.87
N ASP A 37 28.23 -4.05 -2.80
CA ASP A 37 29.51 -4.32 -3.50
C ASP A 37 29.41 -4.19 -5.03
N GLY A 38 28.20 -4.07 -5.57
CA GLY A 38 27.93 -4.01 -7.00
C GLY A 38 27.99 -5.37 -7.71
N VAL A 39 28.12 -6.46 -6.95
CA VAL A 39 28.25 -7.83 -7.46
C VAL A 39 27.02 -8.66 -7.10
N VAL A 40 26.61 -8.65 -5.83
CA VAL A 40 25.46 -9.42 -5.35
C VAL A 40 24.27 -8.50 -5.14
N TRP A 41 23.14 -8.85 -5.74
CA TRP A 41 21.95 -8.00 -5.83
C TRP A 41 20.79 -8.59 -5.05
N TYR A 42 20.06 -7.71 -4.36
CA TYR A 42 18.93 -8.04 -3.53
C TYR A 42 17.82 -7.00 -3.71
N ASP A 43 16.62 -7.34 -3.26
CA ASP A 43 15.46 -6.44 -3.13
C ASP A 43 15.65 -5.38 -2.03
N ALA A 44 16.45 -5.70 -1.01
CA ALA A 44 16.85 -4.78 0.05
C ALA A 44 18.34 -4.92 0.43
N LEU A 45 18.94 -3.83 0.92
CA LEU A 45 20.30 -3.89 1.47
C LEU A 45 20.33 -4.85 2.67
N HIS A 46 21.14 -5.89 2.58
CA HIS A 46 21.26 -6.93 3.63
C HIS A 46 21.96 -6.43 4.90
N ARG A 47 22.67 -5.31 4.81
CA ARG A 47 23.29 -4.63 5.93
C ARG A 47 22.85 -3.17 5.92
N PRO A 48 22.63 -2.56 7.10
CA PRO A 48 22.41 -1.13 7.19
C PRO A 48 23.50 -0.35 6.46
N LEU A 49 23.12 0.73 5.77
CA LEU A 49 24.06 1.58 5.04
C LEU A 49 25.05 2.27 5.98
N PHE A 50 24.59 2.61 7.18
CA PHE A 50 25.37 3.18 8.28
C PHE A 50 25.31 2.26 9.50
N ASP A 51 26.35 2.25 10.33
CA ASP A 51 26.35 1.45 11.56
C ASP A 51 25.27 1.96 12.53
N PRO A 52 24.24 1.16 12.87
CA PRO A 52 23.20 1.58 13.80
C PRO A 52 23.71 1.78 15.24
N ALA A 53 24.90 1.30 15.57
CA ALA A 53 25.56 1.52 16.85
C ALA A 53 26.44 2.80 16.86
N GLN A 54 26.60 3.47 15.72
CA GLN A 54 27.37 4.71 15.62
C GLN A 54 26.78 5.78 16.55
N ARG A 55 27.64 6.38 17.35
CA ARG A 55 27.30 7.58 18.14
C ARG A 55 27.74 8.79 17.35
N TRP A 56 26.77 9.61 16.99
CA TRP A 56 26.99 10.84 16.26
C TRP A 56 27.31 11.97 17.24
N VAL A 57 28.36 12.74 16.97
CA VAL A 57 28.66 14.00 17.66
C VAL A 57 28.61 15.18 16.69
N PRO A 58 28.21 16.38 17.13
CA PRO A 58 28.20 17.57 16.28
C PRO A 58 29.54 17.77 15.57
N GLY A 59 29.49 17.93 14.25
CA GLY A 59 30.67 18.02 13.37
C GLY A 59 31.04 16.70 12.67
N ASP A 60 30.48 15.56 13.08
CA ASP A 60 30.70 14.29 12.40
C ASP A 60 30.16 14.32 10.97
N VAL A 61 30.89 13.64 10.08
CA VAL A 61 30.50 13.43 8.69
C VAL A 61 30.82 11.99 8.33
N GLU A 62 29.79 11.22 7.95
CA GLU A 62 29.96 9.86 7.45
C GLU A 62 29.45 9.81 6.01
N THR A 63 30.21 9.14 5.14
CA THR A 63 29.80 8.85 3.77
C THR A 63 29.77 7.35 3.57
N ALA A 64 28.64 6.85 3.08
CA ALA A 64 28.46 5.46 2.70
C ALA A 64 28.02 5.37 1.23
N SER A 65 28.26 4.22 0.61
CA SER A 65 27.90 3.99 -0.78
C SER A 65 27.17 2.66 -0.94
N PHE A 66 26.26 2.62 -1.91
CA PHE A 66 25.63 1.40 -2.39
C PHE A 66 25.39 1.50 -3.89
N TYR A 67 24.98 0.40 -4.51
CA TYR A 67 24.66 0.35 -5.93
C TYR A 67 23.19 0.07 -6.12
N VAL A 68 22.61 0.70 -7.14
CA VAL A 68 21.25 0.46 -7.62
C VAL A 68 21.33 -0.09 -9.02
N ARG A 69 20.58 -1.14 -9.30
CA ARG A 69 20.43 -1.74 -10.63
C ARG A 69 18.98 -1.73 -11.04
N ASN A 70 18.74 -1.35 -12.28
CA ASN A 70 17.43 -1.50 -12.89
C ASN A 70 17.24 -2.95 -13.34
N GLN A 71 16.42 -3.71 -12.61
CA GLN A 71 16.04 -5.08 -12.93
C GLN A 71 14.72 -5.13 -13.71
N GLY A 72 14.04 -3.99 -13.86
CA GLY A 72 12.83 -3.85 -14.64
C GLY A 72 13.05 -3.98 -16.15
N PRO A 73 11.96 -4.11 -16.92
CA PRO A 73 12.01 -4.32 -18.37
C PRO A 73 12.32 -3.04 -19.16
N SER A 74 12.16 -1.87 -18.57
CA SER A 74 12.28 -0.57 -19.24
C SER A 74 13.25 0.36 -18.50
N ALA A 75 13.73 1.41 -19.18
CA ALA A 75 14.65 2.37 -18.59
C ALA A 75 13.94 3.23 -17.52
N ALA A 76 14.64 3.54 -16.42
CA ALA A 76 14.04 4.24 -15.28
C ALA A 76 14.99 5.26 -14.63
N GLN A 77 14.45 6.34 -14.10
CA GLN A 77 15.19 7.33 -13.31
C GLN A 77 15.13 7.01 -11.81
N LEU A 78 16.18 7.38 -11.10
CA LEU A 78 16.36 7.09 -9.69
C LEU A 78 15.89 8.23 -8.78
N THR A 79 15.10 7.89 -7.76
CA THR A 79 14.80 8.73 -6.59
C THR A 79 15.17 8.02 -5.29
N ILE A 80 15.49 8.81 -4.27
CA ILE A 80 15.68 8.32 -2.91
C ILE A 80 14.76 9.08 -1.96
N GLU A 81 14.19 8.38 -1.00
CA GLU A 81 13.45 8.95 0.11
C GLU A 81 14.13 8.47 1.39
N VAL A 82 14.36 9.37 2.33
CA VAL A 82 14.84 9.01 3.67
C VAL A 82 13.69 9.13 4.63
N ARG A 83 13.52 8.13 5.49
CA ARG A 83 12.60 8.16 6.61
C ARG A 83 13.40 7.97 7.87
N SER A 84 13.19 8.84 8.85
CA SER A 84 13.65 8.58 10.19
C SER A 84 12.46 8.39 11.13
N ALA A 85 12.63 7.45 12.05
CA ALA A 85 11.75 7.32 13.21
C ALA A 85 12.29 8.15 14.40
N ASP A 86 12.95 9.28 14.12
CA ASP A 86 13.60 10.12 15.10
C ASP A 86 12.59 10.76 16.06
N GLY A 87 12.34 10.09 17.19
CA GLY A 87 11.60 10.70 18.29
C GLY A 87 12.25 11.99 18.81
N ALA A 88 13.57 12.13 18.60
CA ALA A 88 14.36 13.29 18.97
C ALA A 88 14.32 14.45 17.95
N ARG A 89 13.67 14.26 16.78
CA ARG A 89 13.46 15.32 15.77
C ARG A 89 14.74 15.92 15.16
N LEU A 90 15.87 15.22 15.21
CA LEU A 90 17.16 15.70 14.69
C LEU A 90 17.11 16.11 13.22
N LEU A 91 16.29 15.44 12.39
CA LEU A 91 16.11 15.85 10.99
C LEU A 91 15.11 16.98 10.83
N ALA A 92 14.11 17.05 11.70
CA ALA A 92 13.09 18.10 11.63
C ALA A 92 13.59 19.46 12.15
N ASP A 93 14.62 19.44 12.99
CA ASP A 93 15.23 20.62 13.58
C ASP A 93 16.55 21.01 12.86
N ASP A 94 16.84 20.41 11.70
CA ASP A 94 18.02 20.65 10.85
C ASP A 94 19.38 20.39 11.53
N ASP A 95 19.41 19.60 12.61
CA ASP A 95 20.64 19.21 13.30
C ASP A 95 21.44 18.17 12.49
N ILE A 96 20.76 17.40 11.64
CA ILE A 96 21.38 16.45 10.72
C ILE A 96 21.05 16.83 9.29
N GLU A 97 22.08 16.94 8.45
CA GLU A 97 21.92 17.13 7.02
C GLU A 97 22.24 15.83 6.28
N ILE A 98 21.33 15.41 5.41
CA ILE A 98 21.51 14.23 4.56
C ILE A 98 21.59 14.71 3.11
N THR A 99 22.66 14.30 2.43
CA THR A 99 22.83 14.53 1.00
C THR A 99 23.10 13.21 0.29
N ALA A 100 22.66 13.10 -0.95
CA ALA A 100 22.93 11.94 -1.79
C ALA A 100 23.34 12.38 -3.20
N ARG A 101 24.16 11.58 -3.85
CA ARG A 101 24.49 11.75 -5.27
C ARG A 101 24.57 10.40 -5.96
N ALA A 102 24.20 10.37 -7.23
CA ALA A 102 24.60 9.29 -8.12
C ALA A 102 26.01 9.57 -8.70
N GLU A 103 26.69 8.53 -9.18
CA GLU A 103 28.02 8.62 -9.76
C GLU A 103 28.14 9.74 -10.82
N GLY A 104 29.12 10.63 -10.64
CA GLY A 104 29.36 11.76 -11.55
C GLY A 104 28.35 12.91 -11.46
N ARG A 105 27.51 12.95 -10.41
CA ARG A 105 26.48 13.97 -10.19
C ARG A 105 26.82 14.90 -9.03
N GLU A 106 26.11 16.03 -8.98
CA GLU A 106 26.12 16.94 -7.85
C GLU A 106 25.38 16.33 -6.64
N TRP A 107 25.74 16.77 -5.44
CA TRP A 107 25.06 16.40 -4.21
C TRP A 107 23.69 17.06 -4.14
N LEU A 108 22.67 16.27 -3.86
CA LEU A 108 21.30 16.72 -3.65
C LEU A 108 20.93 16.54 -2.18
N ALA A 109 20.26 17.53 -1.60
CA ALA A 109 19.67 17.40 -0.27
C ALA A 109 18.54 16.36 -0.30
N VAL A 110 18.47 15.54 0.75
CA VAL A 110 17.41 14.55 0.94
C VAL A 110 16.62 14.91 2.20
N GLU A 111 15.33 15.16 2.02
CA GLU A 111 14.42 15.58 3.09
C GLU A 111 13.73 14.37 3.73
N ASN A 112 13.45 14.45 5.04
CA ASN A 112 12.76 13.38 5.77
C ASN A 112 11.31 13.21 5.27
N GLY A 113 10.96 11.99 4.85
CA GLY A 113 9.63 11.60 4.37
C GLY A 113 9.26 12.15 3.00
N ARG A 114 10.20 12.75 2.26
CA ARG A 114 9.97 13.26 0.90
C ARG A 114 10.93 12.62 -0.08
N ALA A 115 10.42 12.20 -1.23
CA ALA A 115 11.27 11.73 -2.33
C ALA A 115 12.12 12.90 -2.86
N SER A 116 13.40 12.64 -3.05
CA SER A 116 14.35 13.58 -3.65
C SER A 116 13.93 13.92 -5.10
N PRO A 117 14.47 15.01 -5.66
CA PRO A 117 14.57 15.15 -7.11
C PRO A 117 15.31 13.94 -7.74
N TRP A 118 15.23 13.82 -9.07
CA TRP A 118 15.94 12.77 -9.80
C TRP A 118 17.44 12.82 -9.52
N LEU A 119 17.98 11.74 -8.95
CA LEU A 119 19.41 11.59 -8.71
C LEU A 119 20.19 11.41 -10.02
N THR A 120 19.54 10.78 -11.00
CA THR A 120 20.09 10.50 -12.33
C THR A 120 19.46 11.41 -13.37
N GLU A 121 20.27 12.09 -14.17
CA GLU A 121 19.81 12.91 -15.29
C GLU A 121 19.25 12.06 -16.44
N ARG A 122 19.89 10.91 -16.68
CA ARG A 122 19.51 9.94 -17.70
C ARG A 122 18.85 8.76 -17.04
N ALA A 123 17.96 8.11 -17.78
CA ALA A 123 17.41 6.83 -17.37
C ALA A 123 18.53 5.79 -17.23
N ILE A 124 18.41 4.94 -16.21
CA ILE A 124 19.20 3.72 -16.06
C ILE A 124 18.55 2.69 -16.97
N GLU A 125 19.27 2.29 -18.01
CA GLU A 125 18.81 1.26 -18.96
C GLU A 125 18.51 -0.08 -18.25
N GLN A 126 17.75 -0.96 -18.91
CA GLN A 126 17.51 -2.31 -18.41
C GLN A 126 18.83 -3.02 -18.09
N GLY A 127 18.94 -3.54 -16.86
CA GLY A 127 20.13 -4.22 -16.36
C GLY A 127 21.28 -3.28 -16.00
N GLY A 128 21.18 -1.99 -16.32
CA GLY A 128 22.15 -0.95 -15.98
C GLY A 128 22.19 -0.69 -14.47
N GLN A 129 23.34 -0.20 -14.01
CA GLN A 129 23.57 0.07 -12.59
C GLN A 129 24.24 1.44 -12.38
N VAL A 130 24.02 2.01 -11.20
CA VAL A 130 24.62 3.27 -10.77
C VAL A 130 25.06 3.14 -9.31
N ARG A 131 26.22 3.72 -9.00
CA ARG A 131 26.65 3.91 -7.61
C ARG A 131 25.99 5.15 -7.03
N VAL A 132 25.47 5.01 -5.81
CA VAL A 132 24.91 6.11 -5.02
C VAL A 132 25.78 6.30 -3.80
N ASP A 133 26.25 7.54 -3.59
CA ASP A 133 26.90 7.95 -2.36
C ASP A 133 25.91 8.74 -1.51
N VAL A 134 25.86 8.45 -0.22
CA VAL A 134 25.04 9.16 0.77
C VAL A 134 25.96 9.70 1.85
N THR A 135 25.85 11.00 2.13
CA THR A 135 26.58 11.66 3.20
C THR A 135 25.59 12.13 4.26
N VAL A 136 25.85 11.76 5.50
CA VAL A 136 25.15 12.25 6.68
C VAL A 136 26.12 13.12 7.46
N ARG A 137 25.70 14.35 7.76
CA ARG A 137 26.50 15.34 8.47
C ARG A 137 25.75 15.81 9.71
N PHE A 138 26.40 15.75 10.86
CA PHE A 138 25.92 16.37 12.08
C PHE A 138 26.39 17.83 12.13
N VAL A 139 25.43 18.75 12.11
CA VAL A 139 25.69 20.18 12.13
C VAL A 139 26.38 20.57 13.45
N TRP A 140 27.42 21.39 13.36
CA TRP A 140 28.30 21.77 14.47
C TRP A 140 27.63 22.75 15.44
N GLN A 141 26.55 23.41 15.01
CA GLN A 141 25.70 24.26 15.84
C GLN A 141 24.66 23.49 16.66
N ALA A 142 24.52 22.18 16.45
CA ALA A 142 23.54 21.39 17.17
C ALA A 142 23.80 21.43 18.69
N PRO A 143 22.75 21.55 19.53
CA PRO A 143 22.93 21.70 20.97
C PRO A 143 23.43 20.40 21.60
N ASN A 144 24.26 20.48 22.65
CA ASN A 144 24.83 19.31 23.32
C ASN A 144 23.81 18.24 23.78
N SER A 145 22.54 18.62 23.96
CA SER A 145 21.46 17.67 24.29
C SER A 145 21.26 16.58 23.24
N THR A 146 21.55 16.87 21.96
CA THR A 146 21.38 15.93 20.84
C THR A 146 22.43 14.83 20.80
N MET A 147 23.52 14.95 21.57
CA MET A 147 24.61 13.97 21.62
C MET A 147 24.18 12.61 22.21
N LEU A 148 23.06 12.57 22.93
CA LEU A 148 22.52 11.34 23.53
C LEU A 148 21.46 10.68 22.65
N ASP A 149 21.05 11.35 21.58
CA ASP A 149 19.98 10.88 20.72
C ASP A 149 20.48 9.86 19.70
N ARG A 150 19.56 9.01 19.25
CA ARG A 150 19.82 8.02 18.19
C ARG A 150 19.09 8.44 16.94
N LEU A 151 19.74 8.26 15.80
CA LEU A 151 19.18 8.55 14.50
C LEU A 151 19.01 7.26 13.69
N PRO A 152 17.90 6.51 13.91
CA PRO A 152 17.58 5.40 13.01
C PRO A 152 17.18 5.97 11.64
N LEU A 153 17.96 5.63 10.61
CA LEU A 153 17.69 6.03 9.23
C LEU A 153 17.21 4.83 8.41
N ASP A 154 16.10 4.99 7.72
CA ASP A 154 15.56 4.08 6.72
C ASP A 154 15.64 4.75 5.34
N PHE A 155 16.30 4.11 4.39
CA PHE A 155 16.46 4.62 3.03
C PHE A 155 15.58 3.82 2.09
N ARG A 156 14.63 4.50 1.44
CA ARG A 156 13.79 3.92 0.40
C ARG A 156 14.26 4.38 -0.96
N VAL A 157 14.60 3.41 -1.80
CA VAL A 157 15.02 3.64 -3.17
C VAL A 157 13.87 3.32 -4.10
N ARG A 158 13.64 4.18 -5.09
CA ARG A 158 12.62 3.95 -6.12
C ARG A 158 13.13 4.31 -7.49
N LEU A 159 12.97 3.38 -8.43
CA LEU A 159 13.08 3.62 -9.85
C LEU A 159 11.72 4.03 -10.40
N VAL A 160 11.69 5.08 -11.21
CA VAL A 160 10.49 5.56 -11.90
C VAL A 160 10.74 5.45 -13.39
N GLU A 161 9.93 4.65 -14.06
CA GLU A 161 10.01 4.44 -15.50
C GLU A 161 9.96 5.78 -16.25
N THR A 162 10.83 5.93 -17.23
CA THR A 162 10.88 7.13 -18.09
C THR A 162 10.67 6.73 -19.54
N GLY A 163 9.44 6.92 -20.01
CA GLY A 163 9.06 6.69 -21.40
C GLY A 163 7.56 6.44 -21.52
N PRO A 164 6.98 6.57 -22.73
CA PRO A 164 5.73 5.90 -23.02
C PRO A 164 5.98 4.41 -22.79
N SER A 165 5.21 3.79 -21.91
CA SER A 165 5.25 2.34 -21.77
C SER A 165 4.78 1.76 -23.10
N ASP A 166 5.73 1.34 -23.94
CA ASP A 166 5.50 0.59 -25.19
C ASP A 166 5.01 -0.83 -24.87
N GLY A 167 4.05 -0.93 -23.95
CA GLY A 167 3.17 -2.08 -23.90
C GLY A 167 2.56 -2.22 -25.29
N PRO A 168 2.35 -3.45 -25.79
CA PRO A 168 1.63 -3.68 -27.03
C PRO A 168 0.20 -3.13 -26.84
N GLY A 169 0.04 -1.85 -27.16
CA GLY A 169 -1.24 -1.18 -27.17
C GLY A 169 -2.09 -1.87 -28.23
N PRO A 170 -3.35 -2.21 -27.94
CA PRO A 170 -4.24 -2.69 -28.98
C PRO A 170 -4.32 -1.61 -30.07
N ASP A 171 -4.01 -2.00 -31.31
CA ASP A 171 -4.02 -1.14 -32.50
C ASP A 171 -5.22 -0.18 -32.47
N SER A 172 -4.96 1.08 -32.09
CA SER A 172 -5.98 2.11 -32.00
C SER A 172 -6.13 2.70 -33.39
N GLY A 173 -7.28 2.42 -34.01
CA GLY A 173 -7.65 2.94 -35.32
C GLY A 173 -7.77 4.47 -35.37
N PRO A 174 -8.01 5.04 -36.56
CA PRO A 174 -7.73 6.45 -36.88
C PRO A 174 -8.58 7.54 -36.20
N ASP A 175 -9.50 7.22 -35.29
CA ASP A 175 -10.44 8.19 -34.74
C ASP A 175 -10.02 8.61 -33.32
N GLY A 176 -9.16 9.63 -33.28
CA GLY A 176 -8.69 10.26 -32.06
C GLY A 176 -9.82 10.83 -31.21
N LEU A 177 -10.06 10.19 -30.08
CA LEU A 177 -10.75 10.75 -28.92
C LEU A 177 -9.83 10.59 -27.71
N LEU A 178 -9.73 11.69 -26.96
CA LEU A 178 -8.89 11.99 -25.80
C LEU A 178 -8.36 10.80 -24.96
N PRO A 179 -7.15 10.90 -24.38
CA PRO A 179 -6.56 9.85 -23.58
C PRO A 179 -7.49 9.43 -22.44
N ASP A 180 -7.87 8.16 -22.49
CA ASP A 180 -8.77 7.49 -21.56
C ASP A 180 -8.04 7.30 -20.22
N THR A 181 -8.02 8.33 -19.38
CA THR A 181 -7.68 8.20 -17.95
C THR A 181 -8.89 7.72 -17.14
N GLY A 182 -9.94 7.24 -17.80
CA GLY A 182 -11.05 6.56 -17.17
C GLY A 182 -10.56 5.23 -16.61
N SER A 183 -10.89 4.95 -15.34
CA SER A 183 -10.65 3.65 -14.72
C SER A 183 -10.96 2.53 -15.71
N ALA A 184 -10.00 1.64 -16.00
CA ALA A 184 -10.16 0.48 -16.87
C ALA A 184 -11.08 -0.59 -16.25
N VAL A 185 -12.17 -0.18 -15.62
CA VAL A 185 -13.25 -1.05 -15.22
C VAL A 185 -14.05 -1.30 -16.48
N SER A 186 -13.77 -2.44 -17.11
CA SER A 186 -14.55 -2.93 -18.25
C SER A 186 -16.04 -2.74 -17.99
N LEU A 187 -16.78 -2.20 -18.96
CA LEU A 187 -18.23 -1.96 -18.86
C LEU A 187 -18.98 -3.22 -18.39
N ILE A 188 -18.45 -4.39 -18.75
CA ILE A 188 -18.96 -5.69 -18.32
C ILE A 188 -18.90 -5.84 -16.79
N VAL A 189 -17.81 -5.40 -16.14
CA VAL A 189 -17.66 -5.42 -14.67
C VAL A 189 -18.70 -4.52 -14.00
N VAL A 190 -19.00 -3.36 -14.59
CA VAL A 190 -20.07 -2.46 -14.09
C VAL A 190 -21.43 -3.15 -14.15
N TRP A 191 -21.76 -3.80 -15.27
CA TRP A 191 -23.01 -4.55 -15.42
C TRP A 191 -23.09 -5.75 -14.48
N VAL A 192 -22.01 -6.50 -14.31
CA VAL A 192 -21.95 -7.63 -13.35
C VAL A 192 -22.16 -7.14 -11.93
N GLY A 193 -21.52 -6.02 -11.54
CA GLY A 193 -21.73 -5.38 -10.24
C GLY A 193 -23.18 -4.95 -10.03
N ALA A 194 -23.79 -4.32 -11.03
CA ALA A 194 -25.19 -3.89 -10.98
C ALA A 194 -26.17 -5.08 -10.83
N ILE A 195 -25.92 -6.19 -11.55
CA ILE A 195 -26.73 -7.41 -11.47
C ILE A 195 -26.61 -8.06 -10.09
N LEU A 196 -25.39 -8.12 -9.52
CA LEU A 196 -25.16 -8.66 -8.19
C LEU A 196 -25.85 -7.83 -7.10
N VAL A 197 -25.76 -6.50 -7.16
CA VAL A 197 -26.45 -5.61 -6.21
C VAL A 197 -27.97 -5.73 -6.36
N GLY A 198 -28.47 -5.73 -7.60
CA GLY A 198 -29.90 -5.85 -7.88
C GLY A 198 -30.49 -7.18 -7.42
N SER A 199 -29.77 -8.29 -7.63
CA SER A 199 -30.21 -9.62 -7.19
C SER A 199 -30.19 -9.76 -5.66
N GLY A 200 -29.19 -9.20 -4.96
CA GLY A 200 -29.15 -9.14 -3.50
C GLY A 200 -30.35 -8.38 -2.91
N LEU A 201 -30.69 -7.21 -3.48
CA LEU A 201 -31.84 -6.42 -3.05
C LEU A 201 -33.18 -7.15 -3.30
N ALA A 202 -33.33 -7.82 -4.44
CA ALA A 202 -34.53 -8.58 -4.76
C ALA A 202 -34.76 -9.75 -3.78
N LEU A 203 -33.70 -10.44 -3.37
CA LEU A 203 -33.76 -11.53 -2.38
C LEU A 203 -34.15 -11.01 -0.98
N LEU A 204 -33.58 -9.89 -0.55
CA LEU A 204 -33.94 -9.25 0.72
C LEU A 204 -35.41 -8.79 0.75
N ALA A 205 -35.90 -8.21 -0.36
CA ALA A 205 -37.30 -7.81 -0.48
C ALA A 205 -38.26 -9.02 -0.48
N GLY A 206 -37.87 -10.11 -1.14
CA GLY A 206 -38.64 -11.36 -1.16
C GLY A 206 -38.72 -12.05 0.22
N ALA A 207 -37.61 -12.05 0.98
CA ALA A 207 -37.57 -12.62 2.32
C ALA A 207 -38.47 -11.86 3.30
N ARG A 208 -38.53 -10.53 3.21
CA ARG A 208 -39.43 -9.71 4.04
C ARG A 208 -40.91 -10.00 3.78
N ARG A 209 -41.31 -10.23 2.52
CA ARG A 209 -42.71 -10.54 2.18
C ARG A 209 -43.20 -11.88 2.72
N ARG A 210 -42.30 -12.85 2.95
CA ARG A 210 -42.68 -14.15 3.54
C ARG A 210 -43.00 -14.02 5.02
N ARG A 211 -42.20 -13.26 5.77
CA ARG A 211 -42.44 -13.02 7.22
C ARG A 211 -43.74 -12.28 7.50
N ALA A 212 -44.14 -11.36 6.62
CA ALA A 212 -45.41 -10.63 6.78
C ALA A 212 -46.66 -11.50 6.61
N ARG A 213 -46.57 -12.63 5.89
CA ARG A 213 -47.70 -13.56 5.74
C ARG A 213 -47.84 -14.53 6.91
N GLU A 214 -46.73 -14.85 7.58
CA GLU A 214 -46.74 -15.75 8.74
C GLU A 214 -47.30 -15.06 10.00
N GLN A 215 -47.22 -13.73 10.11
CA GLN A 215 -47.83 -12.97 11.22
C GLN A 215 -49.35 -12.83 11.11
N ASP A 216 -49.90 -12.69 9.89
CA ASP A 216 -51.36 -12.61 9.67
C ASP A 216 -52.08 -13.93 9.99
N ASP A 217 -51.40 -15.08 9.84
CA ASP A 217 -51.96 -16.40 10.19
C ASP A 217 -51.84 -16.72 11.69
N GLN A 218 -51.06 -15.95 12.45
CA GLN A 218 -50.80 -16.21 13.88
C GLN A 218 -51.62 -15.31 14.83
N ASP A 219 -52.26 -14.26 14.31
CA ASP A 219 -53.26 -13.44 15.01
C ASP A 219 -54.70 -13.90 14.72
N GLY A 220 -54.90 -15.22 14.50
CA GLY A 220 -56.21 -15.85 14.55
C GLY A 220 -56.84 -15.69 15.95
N PRO A 221 -58.16 -15.46 16.06
CA PRO A 221 -58.82 -15.03 17.29
C PRO A 221 -59.01 -16.19 18.27
N ASP A 222 -57.93 -16.70 18.84
CA ASP A 222 -57.95 -17.69 19.90
C ASP A 222 -57.22 -17.13 21.13
N GLY A 223 -57.96 -16.98 22.23
CA GLY A 223 -57.35 -16.82 23.56
C GLY A 223 -57.55 -15.49 24.26
N GLN A 224 -58.72 -14.84 24.10
CA GLN A 224 -59.35 -14.29 25.30
C GLN A 224 -59.81 -15.50 26.11
N ASP A 225 -59.04 -15.92 27.11
CA ASP A 225 -59.43 -16.76 28.26
C ASP A 225 -58.14 -17.30 28.91
N GLU A 226 -57.59 -16.55 29.87
CA GLU A 226 -56.65 -16.97 30.95
C GLU A 226 -56.18 -15.67 31.62
N ASP A 227 -56.99 -15.02 32.45
CA ASP A 227 -57.36 -15.47 33.79
C ASP A 227 -56.16 -15.98 34.61
N ALA A 228 -55.77 -15.09 35.54
CA ALA A 228 -55.51 -15.39 36.94
C ALA A 228 -54.15 -15.97 37.40
N ALA A 229 -53.63 -15.29 38.42
CA ALA A 229 -52.63 -15.72 39.41
C ALA A 229 -51.20 -15.90 38.86
N ILE A 230 -50.21 -15.12 39.32
CA ILE A 230 -49.51 -15.27 40.60
C ILE A 230 -48.77 -13.92 40.81
N ALA A 231 -49.17 -13.05 41.73
CA ALA A 231 -48.87 -13.08 43.16
C ALA A 231 -47.37 -13.24 43.49
N ASP A 232 -46.80 -12.11 43.92
CA ASP A 232 -45.97 -12.00 45.12
C ASP A 232 -44.44 -12.19 45.03
N GLU A 233 -43.78 -11.45 45.93
CA GLU A 233 -42.37 -11.47 46.35
C GLU A 233 -41.38 -10.74 45.41
N GLY A 234 -40.84 -9.56 45.71
CA GLY A 234 -40.26 -9.02 46.94
C GLY A 234 -38.91 -8.37 46.56
N VAL A 235 -38.73 -7.04 46.65
CA VAL A 235 -37.97 -6.35 47.74
C VAL A 235 -36.53 -6.90 47.87
N ARG A 236 -35.41 -6.21 47.61
CA ARG A 236 -34.79 -4.97 48.17
C ARG A 236 -33.42 -4.82 47.45
N VAL A 237 -33.05 -3.71 46.80
CA VAL A 237 -32.28 -2.55 47.30
C VAL A 237 -31.25 -2.83 48.40
N ASP A 238 -29.96 -2.63 48.05
CA ASP A 238 -28.87 -1.95 48.78
C ASP A 238 -27.52 -2.58 48.33
N GLY A 239 -26.50 -1.84 47.88
CA GLY A 239 -26.27 -0.39 47.79
C GLY A 239 -25.02 -0.09 46.97
#